data_AF-A0A4Q4TXF7-F1
#
_entry.id   AF-A0A4Q4TXF7-F1
#
_cell.length_a   1.000
_cell.length_b   1.000
_cell.length_c   1.000
_cell.angle_alpha   90.00
_cell.angle_beta   90.00
_cell.angle_gamma   90.00
#
_symmetry.space_group_name_H-M   'P 1'
#
loop_
_entity.id
_entity.type
_entity.pdbx_description
1 polymer ?
#
loop_
_entity_poly.entity_id
_entity_poly.type
_entity_poly.pdbx_seq_one_letter_code
_entity_poly.pdbx_strand_id
1 'polypeptide(L)'
;MSPRKDNATASADFTSYYLQRATTEFSEDLDKIRGADDFKGRDALPMLVQSLQQGTSMFSAADRKRILDARERESRSEAAGDDNDDKSKRDGSEESS
;
A
#
# COMPACT_ATOMS: atom_id res chain seq x y z
N MET A 1 -24.84 -6.12 -8.27
CA MET A 1 -24.05 -6.08 -7.01
C MET A 1 -24.74 -5.09 -6.07
N SER A 2 -24.86 -5.40 -4.77
CA SER A 2 -25.53 -4.50 -3.81
C SER A 2 -24.50 -3.55 -3.18
N PRO A 3 -24.82 -2.24 -3.01
CA PRO A 3 -23.86 -1.21 -2.60
C PRO A 3 -23.21 -1.43 -1.23
N ARG A 4 -23.80 -2.29 -0.38
CA ARG A 4 -23.24 -2.67 0.93
C ARG A 4 -22.04 -3.61 0.82
N LYS A 5 -22.00 -4.49 -0.20
CA LYS A 5 -20.89 -5.43 -0.40
C LYS A 5 -19.65 -4.70 -0.88
N ASP A 6 -19.83 -3.77 -1.82
CA ASP A 6 -18.73 -3.00 -2.40
C ASP A 6 -18.05 -2.09 -1.35
N ASN A 7 -18.82 -1.52 -0.42
CA ASN A 7 -18.27 -0.73 0.69
C ASN A 7 -17.51 -1.60 1.72
N ALA A 8 -18.02 -2.81 2.01
CA ALA A 8 -17.34 -3.74 2.92
C ALA A 8 -15.99 -4.20 2.35
N THR A 9 -15.94 -4.52 1.06
CA THR A 9 -14.69 -4.88 0.37
C THR A 9 -13.70 -3.71 0.37
N ALA A 10 -14.13 -2.50 -0.02
CA ALA A 10 -13.28 -1.32 0.02
C ALA A 10 -12.75 -0.99 1.43
N SER A 11 -13.54 -1.26 2.47
CA SER A 11 -13.08 -1.10 3.86
C SER A 11 -11.99 -2.10 4.22
N ALA A 12 -12.15 -3.38 3.85
CA ALA A 12 -11.14 -4.42 4.13
C ALA A 12 -9.83 -4.18 3.36
N ASP A 13 -9.94 -3.77 2.10
CA ASP A 13 -8.80 -3.44 1.25
C ASP A 13 -8.04 -2.23 1.81
N PHE A 14 -8.76 -1.19 2.25
CA PHE A 14 -8.16 -0.03 2.89
C PHE A 14 -7.47 -0.41 4.20
N THR A 15 -8.09 -1.22 5.06
CA THR A 15 -7.47 -1.65 6.32
C THR A 15 -6.17 -2.41 6.06
N SER A 16 -6.15 -3.30 5.06
CA SER A 16 -4.95 -4.05 4.69
C SER A 16 -3.84 -3.14 4.19
N TYR A 17 -4.17 -2.21 3.29
CA TYR A 17 -3.23 -1.21 2.79
C TYR A 17 -2.69 -0.31 3.90
N TYR A 18 -3.57 0.21 4.76
CA TYR A 18 -3.21 1.06 5.90
C TYR A 18 -2.25 0.34 6.85
N LEU A 19 -2.55 -0.91 7.23
CA LEU A 19 -1.70 -1.68 8.13
C LEU A 19 -0.32 -1.94 7.51
N GLN A 20 -0.26 -2.31 6.23
CA GLN A 20 1.01 -2.50 5.55
C GLN A 20 1.84 -1.20 5.60
N ARG A 21 1.25 -0.07 5.19
CA ARG A 21 1.94 1.23 5.20
C ARG A 21 2.38 1.61 6.62
N ALA A 22 1.47 1.59 7.59
CA ALA A 22 1.77 1.98 8.96
C ALA A 22 2.86 1.11 9.59
N THR A 23 2.84 -0.20 9.37
CA THR A 23 3.87 -1.10 9.92
C THR A 23 5.23 -0.95 9.24
N THR A 24 5.27 -0.58 7.95
CA THR A 24 6.53 -0.23 7.27
C THR A 24 7.09 1.10 7.80
N GLU A 25 6.27 2.16 7.79
CA GLU A 25 6.70 3.52 8.14
C GLU A 25 7.06 3.64 9.64
N PHE A 26 6.39 2.89 10.52
CA PHE A 26 6.67 2.88 11.96
C PHE A 26 7.50 1.67 12.42
N SER A 27 8.17 0.96 11.51
CA SER A 27 8.90 -0.27 11.84
C SER A 27 9.88 -0.11 13.01
N GLU A 28 10.70 0.93 12.99
CA GLU A 28 11.67 1.20 14.06
C GLU A 28 11.01 1.44 15.42
N ASP A 29 9.91 2.19 15.46
CA ASP A 29 9.21 2.51 16.70
C ASP A 29 8.41 1.30 17.22
N LEU A 30 7.85 0.48 16.33
CA LEU A 30 7.21 -0.77 16.70
C LEU A 30 8.23 -1.77 17.29
N ASP A 31 9.45 -1.81 16.77
CA ASP A 31 10.52 -2.63 17.33
C ASP A 31 10.94 -2.14 18.72
N LYS A 32 11.02 -0.82 18.95
CA LYS A 32 11.27 -0.25 20.29
C LYS A 32 10.16 -0.61 21.27
N ILE A 33 8.90 -0.44 20.89
CA ILE A 33 7.74 -0.79 21.72
C ILE A 33 7.78 -2.28 22.07
N ARG A 34 8.04 -3.15 21.08
CA ARG A 34 8.15 -4.60 21.32
C ARG A 34 9.31 -4.96 22.24
N GLY A 35 10.41 -4.19 22.17
CA GLY A 35 11.58 -4.34 23.03
C GLY A 35 11.34 -3.93 24.48
N ALA A 36 10.42 -3.00 24.74
CA ALA A 36 10.19 -2.40 26.06
C ALA A 36 9.74 -3.41 27.13
N ASP A 37 10.17 -3.17 28.37
CA ASP A 37 9.94 -4.07 29.52
C ASP A 37 8.47 -4.16 29.94
N ASP A 38 7.70 -3.10 29.70
CA ASP A 38 6.26 -3.00 29.96
C ASP A 38 5.41 -3.66 28.87
N PHE A 39 5.99 -3.97 27.70
CA PHE A 39 5.29 -4.58 26.56
C PHE A 39 5.54 -6.11 26.46
N LYS A 40 5.24 -6.87 27.52
CA LYS A 40 5.50 -8.33 27.59
C LYS A 40 4.28 -9.21 27.90
N GLY A 41 3.11 -8.60 28.10
CA GLY A 41 1.86 -9.32 28.39
C GLY A 41 1.36 -10.16 27.23
N ARG A 42 0.59 -11.22 27.51
CA ARG A 42 -0.07 -12.06 26.48
C ARG A 42 -0.98 -11.24 25.55
N ASP A 43 -1.52 -10.15 26.07
CA ASP A 43 -2.44 -9.26 25.37
C ASP A 43 -1.75 -8.05 24.72
N ALA A 44 -0.44 -7.85 24.93
CA ALA A 44 0.28 -6.68 24.43
C ALA A 44 0.28 -6.61 22.89
N LEU A 45 0.65 -7.71 22.22
CA LEU A 45 0.64 -7.79 20.76
C LEU A 45 -0.78 -7.67 20.17
N PRO A 46 -1.79 -8.43 20.65
CA PRO A 46 -3.17 -8.22 20.23
C PRO A 46 -3.66 -6.77 20.40
N MET A 47 -3.36 -6.13 21.53
CA MET A 47 -3.74 -4.74 21.79
C MET A 47 -3.10 -3.79 20.78
N LEU A 48 -1.82 -3.96 20.46
CA LEU A 48 -1.12 -3.16 19.46
C LEU A 48 -1.73 -3.32 18.07
N VAL A 49 -2.01 -4.55 17.65
CA VAL A 49 -2.68 -4.83 16.37
C VAL A 49 -4.06 -4.18 16.30
N GLN A 50 -4.87 -4.28 17.37
CA GLN A 50 -6.18 -3.63 17.44
C GLN A 50 -6.06 -2.10 17.38
N SER A 51 -5.07 -1.53 18.07
CA SER A 51 -4.82 -0.08 18.06
C SER A 51 -4.45 0.43 16.67
N LEU A 52 -3.58 -0.30 15.96
CA LEU A 52 -3.24 0.02 14.57
C LEU A 52 -4.46 -0.10 13.65
N GLN A 53 -5.27 -1.16 13.80
CA GLN A 53 -6.53 -1.31 13.04
C GLN A 53 -7.51 -0.16 13.31
N GLN A 54 -7.64 0.27 14.57
CA GLN A 54 -8.51 1.37 14.97
C GLN A 54 -8.11 2.70 14.31
N GLY A 55 -6.82 2.90 13.97
CA GLY A 55 -6.35 4.08 13.23
C GLY A 55 -7.09 4.32 11.90
N THR A 56 -7.65 3.28 11.29
CA THR A 56 -8.46 3.40 10.07
C THR A 56 -9.75 4.21 10.26
N SER A 57 -10.25 4.33 11.50
CA SER A 57 -11.43 5.11 11.84
C SER A 57 -11.26 6.62 11.62
N MET A 58 -10.01 7.10 11.53
CA MET A 58 -9.69 8.49 11.22
C MET A 58 -10.03 8.90 9.78
N PHE A 59 -10.34 7.92 8.91
CA PHE A 59 -10.63 8.15 7.49
C PHE A 59 -12.10 7.91 7.19
N SER A 60 -12.75 8.86 6.51
CA SER A 60 -14.11 8.67 6.03
C SER A 60 -14.17 7.61 4.93
N ALA A 61 -15.36 7.04 4.67
CA ALA A 61 -15.52 6.08 3.57
C ALA A 61 -15.13 6.67 2.19
N ALA A 62 -15.36 7.97 1.99
CA ALA A 62 -14.97 8.66 0.78
C ALA A 62 -13.45 8.79 0.66
N ASP A 63 -12.76 9.10 1.76
CA ASP A 63 -11.29 9.25 1.74
C ASP A 63 -10.61 7.89 1.56
N ARG A 64 -11.10 6.85 2.23
CA ARG A 64 -10.63 5.48 2.02
C ARG A 64 -10.69 5.08 0.55
N LYS A 65 -11.80 5.37 -0.13
CA LYS A 65 -11.96 5.11 -1.57
C LYS A 65 -10.97 5.91 -2.40
N ARG A 66 -10.84 7.22 -2.16
CA ARG A 66 -9.91 8.08 -2.92
C ARG A 66 -8.47 7.60 -2.79
N ILE A 67 -8.06 7.17 -1.60
CA ILE A 67 -6.71 6.67 -1.33
C ILE A 67 -6.46 5.37 -2.10
N LEU A 68 -7.42 4.43 -2.09
CA LEU A 68 -7.32 3.19 -2.86
C LEU A 68 -7.27 3.46 -4.37
N ASP A 69 -8.14 4.34 -4.88
CA ASP A 69 -8.16 4.72 -6.30
C ASP A 69 -6.82 5.38 -6.71
N ALA A 70 -6.22 6.19 -5.84
CA ALA A 70 -4.91 6.81 -6.09
C ALA A 70 -3.78 5.77 -6.14
N ARG A 71 -3.77 4.82 -5.20
CA ARG A 71 -2.81 3.70 -5.16
C ARG A 71 -2.89 2.85 -6.43
N GLU A 72 -4.09 2.52 -6.91
CA GLU A 72 -4.23 1.75 -8.14
C GLU A 72 -3.65 2.48 -9.36
N ARG A 73 -3.76 3.82 -9.40
CA ARG A 73 -3.14 4.62 -10.46
C ARG A 73 -1.62 4.62 -10.37
N GLU A 74 -1.08 4.76 -9.16
CA GLU A 74 0.38 4.71 -8.90
C GLU A 74 0.96 3.37 -9.35
N SER A 75 0.37 2.25 -8.93
CA SER A 75 0.80 0.91 -9.35
C SER A 75 0.73 0.69 -10.87
N ARG A 76 -0.21 1.35 -11.56
CA ARG A 76 -0.39 1.24 -13.01
C ARG A 76 0.62 2.10 -13.78
N SER A 77 1.02 3.25 -13.22
CA SER A 77 2.09 4.07 -13.80
C SER A 77 3.47 3.43 -13.64
N GLU A 78 3.72 2.73 -12.54
CA GLU A 78 4.97 1.99 -12.33
C GLU A 78 5.12 0.81 -13.32
N ALA A 79 4.02 0.11 -13.62
CA ALA A 79 4.02 -1.01 -14.57
C ALA A 79 4.15 -0.61 -16.05
N ALA A 80 3.95 0.67 -16.39
CA ALA A 80 4.00 1.17 -17.76
C ALA A 80 5.35 1.80 -18.16
N GLY A 81 6.33 1.84 -17.24
CA GLY A 81 7.63 2.49 -17.43
C GLY A 81 8.75 1.63 -18.02
N ASP A 82 8.49 0.35 -18.35
CA ASP A 82 9.53 -0.65 -18.68
C ASP A 82 9.59 -1.05 -20.18
N ASP A 83 9.06 -0.22 -21.10
CA ASP A 83 8.90 -0.60 -22.52
C ASP A 83 9.40 0.47 -23.51
N ASN A 84 10.43 1.25 -23.14
CA ASN A 84 10.97 2.27 -24.05
C ASN A 84 12.51 2.34 -24.09
N ASP A 85 13.18 1.18 -24.10
CA ASP A 85 14.63 1.08 -24.27
C ASP A 85 15.05 -0.06 -25.23
N ASP A 86 14.37 -0.24 -26.37
CA ASP A 86 14.93 -1.05 -27.48
C ASP A 86 14.35 -0.67 -28.85
N LYS A 87 14.69 0.51 -29.39
CA LYS A 87 14.46 0.76 -30.83
C LYS A 87 15.38 1.76 -31.52
N SER A 88 16.58 1.99 -31.00
CA SER A 88 17.55 2.93 -31.62
C SER A 88 18.84 2.26 -32.08
N LYS A 89 18.81 1.05 -32.62
CA LYS A 89 19.92 0.48 -33.44
C LYS A 89 19.42 -0.54 -34.46
N ARG A 90 18.80 -0.07 -35.54
CA ARG A 90 18.78 -0.75 -36.83
C ARG A 90 18.07 0.16 -37.84
N ASP A 91 18.85 1.04 -38.47
CA ASP A 91 18.62 1.32 -39.87
C ASP A 91 19.98 1.34 -40.55
N GLY A 92 20.13 0.43 -41.50
CA GLY A 92 21.29 0.35 -42.36
C GLY A 92 21.12 1.28 -43.54
N SER A 93 22.21 1.74 -44.12
CA SER A 93 22.22 2.10 -45.53
C SER A 93 23.56 1.67 -46.10
N GLU A 94 23.50 0.54 -46.78
CA GLU A 94 24.47 0.12 -47.79
C GLU A 94 24.41 1.08 -49.00
N GLU A 95 25.52 1.13 -49.73
CA GLU A 95 25.70 1.54 -51.12
C GLU A 95 25.36 2.98 -51.57
N SER A 96 26.39 3.72 -52.03
CA SER A 96 26.65 3.82 -53.49
C SER A 96 27.80 4.76 -53.85
N SER A 97 28.58 4.29 -54.84
CA SER A 97 29.51 4.98 -55.77
C SER A 97 30.90 5.39 -55.28
#